data_AF-A0A2X3H678-F1
#
_entry.id   AF-A0A2X3H678-F1
#
_cell.length_a   1.000
_cell.length_b   1.000
_cell.length_c   1.000
_cell.angle_alpha   90.00
_cell.angle_beta   90.00
_cell.angle_gamma   90.00
#
_symmetry.space_group_name_H-M   'P 1'
#
loop_
_entity.id
_entity.type
_entity.pdbx_description
1 polymer ?
#
loop_
_entity_poly.entity_id
_entity_poly.type
_entity_poly.pdbx_seq_one_letter_code
_entity_poly.pdbx_strand_id
1 'polypeptide(L)'
;MWVDDEWMLLTGNNLNPRAWRLDLENAILIHDPKRQLGAMREKELKLIRTHTTVVKHYRDLQSIADYPVKVRKLIRRLRRIRIDRLISRIL
;
A
#
# COMPACT_ATOMS: atom_id res chain seq x y z
N MET A 1 7.87 -5.57 -3.80
CA MET A 1 8.67 -4.92 -2.73
C MET A 1 10.12 -4.91 -3.16
N TRP A 2 10.77 -3.76 -3.07
CA TRP A 2 12.19 -3.61 -3.41
C TRP A 2 12.96 -3.32 -2.13
N VAL A 3 14.05 -4.04 -1.89
CA VAL A 3 14.95 -3.81 -0.75
C VAL A 3 16.35 -3.56 -1.31
N ASP A 4 16.84 -2.35 -1.04
CA ASP A 4 18.06 -1.81 -1.63
C ASP A 4 18.09 -1.98 -3.16
N ASP A 5 19.22 -2.41 -3.69
CA ASP A 5 19.42 -2.66 -5.11
C ASP A 5 19.54 -4.15 -5.48
N GLU A 6 19.28 -5.05 -4.53
CA GLU A 6 19.65 -6.47 -4.67
C GLU A 6 18.47 -7.41 -4.52
N TRP A 7 17.41 -6.99 -3.83
CA TRP A 7 16.29 -7.88 -3.54
C TRP A 7 14.98 -7.32 -4.08
N MET A 8 14.25 -8.19 -4.78
CA MET A 8 12.93 -7.86 -5.31
C MET A 8 11.97 -9.00 -4.98
N LEU A 9 10.88 -8.68 -4.28
CA LEU A 9 9.79 -9.60 -4.02
C LEU A 9 8.62 -9.26 -4.93
N LEU A 10 8.27 -10.20 -5.81
CA LEU A 10 7.08 -10.16 -6.64
C LEU A 10 6.03 -11.04 -5.97
N THR A 11 4.90 -10.46 -5.56
CA THR A 11 3.86 -11.18 -4.82
C THR A 11 2.50 -10.54 -5.09
N GLY A 12 1.44 -11.35 -5.04
CA GLY A 12 0.06 -10.86 -5.00
C GLY A 12 -0.37 -10.34 -3.62
N ASN A 13 0.49 -10.46 -2.60
CA ASN A 13 0.17 -10.09 -1.24
C ASN A 13 -0.07 -8.57 -1.11
N ASN A 14 -1.25 -8.22 -0.58
CA ASN A 14 -1.69 -6.83 -0.41
C ASN A 14 -1.03 -6.10 0.76
N LEU A 15 -0.21 -6.78 1.55
CA LEU A 15 0.43 -6.27 2.77
C LEU A 15 -0.58 -5.66 3.75
N ASN A 16 -1.77 -6.27 3.86
CA ASN A 16 -2.80 -5.94 4.84
C ASN A 16 -3.03 -7.11 5.83
N PRO A 17 -3.60 -6.88 7.02
CA PRO A 17 -3.78 -7.93 8.03
C PRO A 17 -4.52 -9.19 7.55
N ARG A 18 -5.37 -9.04 6.53
CA ARG A 18 -6.10 -10.12 5.88
C ARG A 18 -5.14 -11.09 5.16
N ALA A 19 -4.20 -10.56 4.37
CA ALA A 19 -3.20 -11.36 3.66
C ALA A 19 -2.29 -12.17 4.61
N TRP A 20 -2.09 -11.71 5.85
CA TRP A 20 -1.33 -12.47 6.86
C TRP A 20 -2.11 -13.59 7.55
N ARG A 21 -3.45 -13.52 7.56
CA ARG A 21 -4.27 -14.36 8.45
C ARG A 21 -5.24 -15.28 7.72
N LEU A 22 -5.65 -14.89 6.51
CA LEU A 22 -6.81 -15.50 5.85
C LEU A 22 -6.52 -15.90 4.41
N ASP A 23 -5.80 -15.08 3.66
CA ASP A 23 -5.58 -15.33 2.24
C ASP A 23 -4.40 -16.28 2.02
N LEU A 24 -4.50 -17.08 0.95
CA LEU A 24 -3.38 -17.86 0.45
C LEU A 24 -2.55 -17.00 -0.49
N GLU A 25 -1.27 -16.88 -0.17
CA GLU A 25 -0.37 -15.97 -0.84
C GLU A 25 0.81 -16.72 -1.43
N ASN A 26 1.30 -16.24 -2.57
CA ASN A 26 2.53 -16.74 -3.19
C ASN A 26 3.49 -15.59 -3.48
N ALA A 27 4.75 -15.93 -3.68
CA ALA A 27 5.75 -14.94 -4.05
C ALA A 27 6.91 -15.55 -4.82
N ILE A 28 7.57 -14.70 -5.61
CA ILE A 28 8.87 -14.93 -6.20
C ILE A 28 9.83 -13.93 -5.57
N LEU A 29 10.86 -14.44 -4.89
CA LEU A 29 11.94 -13.64 -4.36
C LEU A 29 13.13 -13.71 -5.31
N ILE A 30 13.53 -12.56 -5.84
CA ILE A 30 14.66 -12.40 -6.75
C ILE A 30 15.82 -11.80 -5.98
N HIS A 31 16.98 -12.45 -6.06
CA HIS A 31 18.25 -11.97 -5.57
C HIS A 31 19.15 -11.61 -6.76
N ASP A 32 19.51 -10.34 -6.89
CA ASP A 32 20.29 -9.77 -7.99
C ASP A 32 21.56 -9.06 -7.50
N PRO A 33 22.53 -9.79 -6.89
CA PRO A 33 23.74 -9.18 -6.32
C PRO A 33 24.65 -8.55 -7.36
N LYS A 34 24.53 -8.97 -8.63
CA LYS A 34 25.28 -8.42 -9.77
C LYS A 34 24.54 -7.29 -10.49
N ARG A 35 23.36 -6.90 -10.00
CA ARG A 35 22.51 -5.82 -10.53
C ARG A 35 22.18 -5.96 -12.03
N GLN A 36 22.06 -7.20 -12.51
CA GLN A 36 21.78 -7.50 -13.92
C GLN A 36 20.38 -7.02 -14.35
N LEU A 37 19.44 -6.91 -13.40
CA LEU A 37 18.07 -6.46 -13.63
C LEU A 37 17.87 -4.98 -13.31
N GLY A 38 18.93 -4.24 -12.95
CA GLY A 38 18.85 -2.84 -12.51
C GLY A 38 18.12 -1.93 -13.49
N ALA A 39 18.50 -1.96 -14.77
CA ALA A 39 17.85 -1.14 -15.80
C ALA A 39 16.35 -1.46 -15.98
N MET A 40 15.96 -2.74 -15.87
CA MET A 40 14.56 -3.15 -15.97
C MET A 40 13.75 -2.64 -14.78
N ARG A 41 14.31 -2.76 -13.57
CA ARG A 41 13.73 -2.26 -12.32
C ARG A 41 13.53 -0.75 -12.35
N GLU A 42 14.54 0.01 -12.78
CA GLU A 42 14.45 1.46 -12.90
C GLU A 42 13.36 1.89 -13.87
N LYS A 43 13.27 1.22 -15.02
CA LYS A 43 12.20 1.47 -16.01
C LYS A 43 10.83 1.22 -15.40
N GLU A 44 10.64 0.10 -14.72
CA GLU A 44 9.37 -0.22 -14.06
C GLU A 44 9.00 0.81 -12.98
N LEU A 45 9.93 1.13 -12.07
CA LEU A 45 9.69 2.11 -11.02
C LEU A 45 9.40 3.51 -11.57
N LYS A 46 10.05 3.90 -12.67
CA LYS A 46 9.75 5.16 -13.36
C LYS A 46 8.32 5.15 -13.92
N LEU A 47 7.90 4.04 -14.54
CA LEU A 47 6.54 3.89 -15.06
C LEU A 47 5.51 3.97 -13.93
N ILE A 48 5.70 3.24 -12.83
CA ILE A 48 4.82 3.28 -11.65
C ILE A 48 4.66 4.72 -11.13
N ARG A 49 5.74 5.50 -11.11
CA ARG A 49 5.75 6.88 -10.60
C ARG A 49 5.13 7.91 -11.53
N THR A 50 4.88 7.59 -12.80
CA THR A 50 4.42 8.54 -13.84
C THR A 50 3.18 9.34 -13.44
N HIS A 51 2.24 8.72 -12.73
CA HIS A 51 0.98 9.35 -12.31
C HIS A 51 0.87 9.51 -10.78
N THR A 52 2.01 9.63 -10.11
CA THR A 52 2.08 9.83 -8.66
C THR A 52 2.41 11.27 -8.32
N THR A 53 1.88 11.77 -7.20
CA THR A 53 2.29 13.05 -6.62
C THR A 53 3.03 12.80 -5.31
N VAL A 54 4.18 13.45 -5.13
CA VAL A 54 4.93 13.38 -3.88
C VAL A 54 4.20 14.17 -2.80
N VAL A 55 3.78 13.49 -1.74
CA VAL A 55 3.23 14.12 -0.53
C VAL A 55 4.39 14.67 0.29
N LYS A 56 4.42 16.00 0.52
CA LYS A 56 5.51 16.67 1.24
C LYS A 56 5.19 16.84 2.71
N HIS A 57 3.92 16.96 3.04
CA HIS A 57 3.44 17.18 4.40
C HIS A 57 2.10 16.46 4.64
N TYR A 58 1.84 16.00 5.86
CA TYR A 58 0.60 15.27 6.17
C TYR A 58 -0.67 16.11 5.96
N ARG A 59 -0.54 17.45 5.99
CA ARG A 59 -1.65 18.39 5.71
C ARG A 59 -1.97 18.53 4.22
N ASP A 60 -1.12 18.02 3.33
CA ASP A 60 -1.44 17.93 1.91
C ASP A 60 -2.59 16.92 1.68
N LEU A 61 -2.83 16.05 2.66
CA LEU A 61 -3.97 15.15 2.70
C LEU A 61 -5.14 15.78 3.44
N GLN A 62 -6.33 15.62 2.86
CA GLN A 62 -7.58 16.07 3.47
C GLN A 62 -7.82 15.39 4.82
N SER A 63 -8.26 16.18 5.79
CA SER A 63 -8.77 15.63 7.05
C SER A 63 -10.19 15.09 6.86
N ILE A 64 -10.65 14.25 7.78
CA ILE A 64 -12.05 13.76 7.80
C ILE A 64 -13.04 14.94 7.90
N ALA A 65 -12.62 16.08 8.46
CA ALA A 65 -13.44 17.29 8.54
C ALA A 65 -13.60 18.00 7.19
N ASP A 66 -12.84 17.62 6.17
CA ASP A 66 -12.95 18.17 4.81
C ASP A 66 -13.80 17.28 3.89
N TYR A 67 -14.07 16.03 4.31
CA TYR A 67 -14.84 15.08 3.51
C TYR A 67 -16.32 15.47 3.40
N PRO A 68 -17.00 15.08 2.29
CA PRO A 68 -18.44 15.28 2.14
C PRO A 68 -19.23 14.77 3.35
N VAL A 69 -20.32 15.46 3.69
CA VAL A 69 -21.09 15.24 4.93
C VAL A 69 -21.52 13.77 5.10
N LYS A 70 -21.95 13.11 4.03
CA LYS A 70 -22.37 11.70 4.06
C LYS A 70 -21.22 10.77 4.46
N VAL A 71 -20.04 10.95 3.86
CA VAL A 71 -18.83 10.15 4.13
C VAL A 71 -18.35 10.38 5.56
N ARG A 72 -18.28 11.64 5.98
CA ARG A 72 -17.88 12.01 7.34
C ARG A 72 -18.78 11.38 8.42
N LYS A 73 -20.10 11.42 8.21
CA LYS A 73 -21.08 10.81 9.13
C LYS A 73 -20.88 9.30 9.24
N LEU A 74 -20.63 8.62 8.11
CA LEU A 74 -20.36 7.18 8.07
C LEU A 74 -19.11 6.82 8.85
N ILE A 75 -17.96 7.47 8.55
CA ILE A 75 -16.68 7.20 9.21
C ILE A 75 -16.79 7.41 10.72
N ARG A 76 -17.44 8.51 11.16
CA ARG A 76 -17.64 8.79 12.60
C ARG A 76 -18.52 7.75 13.28
N ARG A 77 -19.56 7.26 12.60
CA ARG A 77 -20.43 6.20 13.14
C ARG A 77 -19.66 4.89 13.30
N LEU A 78 -18.89 4.47 12.30
CA LEU A 78 -18.08 3.24 12.35
C LEU A 78 -17.05 3.27 13.48
N ARG A 79 -16.35 4.40 13.65
CA ARG A 79 -15.40 4.61 14.76
C ARG A 79 -16.07 4.52 16.13
N ARG A 80 -17.28 5.09 16.28
CA ARG A 80 -18.01 5.08 17.56
C ARG A 80 -18.32 3.66 18.03
N ILE A 81 -18.71 2.78 17.10
CA ILE A 81 -19.03 1.37 17.37
C ILE A 81 -17.81 0.44 17.26
N ARG A 82 -16.61 0.98 17.02
CA ARG A 82 -15.32 0.27 16.88
C ARG A 82 -15.28 -0.81 15.77
N ILE A 83 -16.21 -0.76 14.81
CA ILE A 83 -16.24 -1.67 13.66
C ILE A 83 -15.14 -1.33 12.64
N ASP A 84 -14.63 -0.09 12.66
CA ASP A 84 -13.48 0.32 11.85
C ASP A 84 -12.25 -0.59 12.03
N ARG A 85 -12.00 -1.08 13.25
CA ARG A 85 -10.91 -2.03 13.54
C ARG A 85 -11.15 -3.42 12.97
N LEU A 86 -12.42 -3.84 12.86
CA LEU A 86 -12.79 -5.11 12.27
C LEU A 86 -12.64 -5.04 10.75
N ILE A 87 -13.14 -3.95 10.15
CA ILE A 87 -13.00 -3.68 8.72
C ILE A 87 -11.52 -3.71 8.32
N SER A 88 -10.65 -3.01 9.04
CA SER A 88 -9.20 -2.97 8.73
C SER A 88 -8.47 -4.32 8.90
N ARG A 89 -9.14 -5.35 9.45
CA ARG A 89 -8.56 -6.69 9.62
C ARG A 89 -9.02 -7.67 8.54
N ILE A 90 -10.17 -7.41 7.92
CA ILE A 90 -10.85 -8.34 7.01
C ILE A 90 -10.84 -7.82 5.57
N LEU A 91 -10.77 -6.50 5.38
CA LEU A 91 -10.60 -5.82 4.09
C LEU A 91 -9.17 -5.27 4.00
#